data_AF-A0A2D5S6X6-F1
#
_entry.id   AF-A0A2D5S6X6-F1
#
_cell.length_a   1.000
_cell.length_b   1.000
_cell.length_c   1.000
_cell.angle_alpha   90.00
_cell.angle_beta   90.00
_cell.angle_gamma   90.00
#
_symmetry.space_group_name_H-M   'P 1'
#
loop_
_entity.id
_entity.type
_entity.pdbx_description
1 polymer ?
#
loop_
_entity_poly.entity_id
_entity_poly.type
_entity_poly.pdbx_seq_one_letter_code
_entity_poly.pdbx_strand_id
1 'polypeptide(L)'
;MRRAPLVLLAGLYLATPVFAAPPTEEEIAAKTAIAMDFYRSKGDAFSLEDPEFHAVLNAQLDGIDPNECDYGQIEALGMLWQYTPTAKPIWLERVKALGSGDDWLDAALMLAGMDEMDAALEIGMMRGGFTSVPDERLGEVIGVMSMLDAMKVAPMRTELVLLADRMPSDSEALSGWVQYPALLQTAGVDDGTRKEVHAKLVDQMKATVAAAPEGRGRARLQSMIAFLETPAGRGELIGFPAPEIEFTWNSDGHEWNCFNCLRGSVVVLDFWATWCGPCVGSFPDVRELVEYFDGYDVIFLGLTSPQKRVSFGGDRGQVAAADFAEECALMTEYKKSMDMTWPIVMSKQDVFNPDFGIRGIPHVAILAPDGTVAYNGLHPAGDKAGKIDKINGLLKKAGLKHPPSLKESEANKKG
;
A
#
# COMPACT_ATOMS: atom_id res chain seq x y z
N MET A 1 94.08 -0.65 3.92
CA MET A 1 93.37 0.61 3.58
C MET A 1 92.30 0.31 2.53
N ARG A 2 91.08 0.88 2.70
CA ARG A 2 89.86 0.82 1.85
C ARG A 2 89.01 -0.46 2.01
N ARG A 3 87.98 -0.47 2.88
CA ARG A 3 86.57 0.02 2.77
C ARG A 3 85.70 -0.86 1.85
N ALA A 4 84.85 -1.68 2.47
CA ALA A 4 83.63 -2.26 1.88
C ALA A 4 82.41 -1.41 2.30
N PRO A 5 81.34 -1.30 1.48
CA PRO A 5 80.20 -0.46 1.81
C PRO A 5 79.18 -1.17 2.70
N LEU A 6 78.57 -0.34 3.55
CA LEU A 6 77.51 -0.66 4.51
C LEU A 6 76.20 -1.00 3.77
N VAL A 7 75.56 -2.11 4.11
CA VAL A 7 74.19 -2.44 3.69
C VAL A 7 73.23 -1.66 4.60
N LEU A 8 72.41 -0.77 4.01
CA LEU A 8 71.33 -0.08 4.70
C LEU A 8 70.05 -0.95 4.60
N LEU A 9 69.59 -1.49 5.73
CA LEU A 9 68.21 -1.95 5.85
C LEU A 9 67.31 -0.70 5.96
N ALA A 10 66.48 -0.45 4.95
CA ALA A 10 65.35 0.47 5.05
C ALA A 10 64.10 -0.33 5.44
N GLY A 11 63.50 0.05 6.57
CA GLY A 11 62.37 -0.64 7.17
C GLY A 11 61.10 -0.57 6.33
N LEU A 12 60.37 -1.68 6.32
CA LEU A 12 58.96 -1.73 5.92
C LEU A 12 58.16 -0.86 6.90
N TYR A 13 57.67 0.29 6.43
CA TYR A 13 56.57 0.99 7.10
C TYR A 13 55.28 0.24 6.74
N LEU A 14 54.70 -0.47 7.70
CA LEU A 14 53.31 -0.92 7.63
C LEU A 14 52.43 0.32 7.68
N ALA A 15 51.83 0.69 6.54
CA ALA A 15 50.79 1.71 6.50
C ALA A 15 49.58 1.19 7.28
N THR A 16 49.23 1.86 8.37
CA THR A 16 47.92 1.70 9.03
C THR A 16 46.83 2.11 8.03
N PRO A 17 45.73 1.35 7.89
CA PRO A 17 44.62 1.78 7.06
C PRO A 17 44.10 3.10 7.63
N VAL A 18 44.06 4.14 6.79
CA VAL A 18 43.35 5.37 7.10
C VAL A 18 41.88 5.02 6.99
N PHE A 19 41.21 4.84 8.13
CA PHE A 19 39.75 4.78 8.15
C PHE A 19 39.23 6.15 7.66
N ALA A 20 38.47 6.15 6.57
CA ALA A 20 37.85 7.37 6.07
C ALA A 20 36.86 7.83 7.14
N ALA A 21 36.98 9.08 7.60
CA ALA A 21 36.03 9.63 8.55
C ALA A 21 34.61 9.60 7.94
N PRO A 22 33.57 9.38 8.74
CA PRO A 22 32.21 9.35 8.21
C PRO A 22 31.82 10.73 7.66
N PRO A 23 30.97 10.78 6.61
CA PRO A 23 30.67 12.02 5.91
C PRO A 23 29.84 12.97 6.78
N THR A 24 30.17 14.25 6.74
CA THR A 24 29.39 15.31 7.40
C THR A 24 28.05 15.54 6.70
N GLU A 25 27.08 16.13 7.40
CA GLU A 25 25.78 16.50 6.83
C GLU A 25 25.91 17.40 5.58
N GLU A 26 26.87 18.34 5.61
CA GLU A 26 27.16 19.23 4.47
C GLU A 26 27.71 18.45 3.26
N GLU A 27 28.58 17.47 3.48
CA GLU A 27 29.10 16.61 2.42
C GLU A 27 28.01 15.72 1.82
N ILE A 28 27.13 15.14 2.65
CA ILE A 28 25.99 14.34 2.20
C ILE A 28 25.04 15.20 1.36
N ALA A 29 24.72 16.41 1.82
CA ALA A 29 23.84 17.34 1.11
C ALA A 29 24.43 17.74 -0.25
N ALA A 30 25.73 18.05 -0.31
CA ALA A 30 26.41 18.41 -1.55
C ALA A 30 26.40 17.24 -2.56
N LYS A 31 26.70 16.02 -2.11
CA LYS A 31 26.66 14.80 -2.93
C LYS A 31 25.24 14.52 -3.45
N THR A 32 24.24 14.64 -2.59
CA THR A 32 22.82 14.42 -2.96
C THR A 32 22.33 15.46 -3.96
N ALA A 33 22.72 16.73 -3.80
CA ALA A 33 22.34 17.79 -4.73
C ALA A 33 22.82 17.51 -6.17
N ILE A 34 24.04 16.99 -6.34
CA ILE A 34 24.58 16.61 -7.65
C ILE A 34 23.71 15.56 -8.34
N ALA A 35 23.32 14.51 -7.61
CA ALA A 35 22.44 13.47 -8.13
C ALA A 35 21.05 14.02 -8.49
N MET A 36 20.48 14.87 -7.64
CA MET A 36 19.17 15.47 -7.88
C MET A 36 19.16 16.42 -9.08
N ASP A 37 20.21 17.20 -9.29
CA ASP A 37 20.32 18.11 -10.43
C ASP A 37 20.44 17.34 -11.74
N PHE A 38 21.17 16.22 -11.74
CA PHE A 38 21.17 15.30 -12.87
C PHE A 38 19.77 14.76 -13.15
N TYR A 39 19.07 14.25 -12.13
CA TYR A 39 17.70 13.71 -12.28
C TYR A 39 16.74 14.75 -12.87
N ARG A 40 16.74 15.97 -12.32
CA ARG A 40 15.90 17.08 -12.80
C ARG A 40 16.20 17.49 -14.24
N SER A 41 17.44 17.32 -14.69
CA SER A 41 17.83 17.66 -16.07
C SER A 41 17.24 16.74 -17.14
N LYS A 42 16.76 15.54 -16.77
CA LYS A 42 16.29 14.51 -17.71
C LYS A 42 14.77 14.58 -18.00
N GLY A 43 14.01 15.37 -17.21
CA GLY A 43 12.57 15.59 -17.40
C GLY A 43 11.68 14.48 -16.83
N ASP A 44 10.35 14.69 -16.90
CA ASP A 44 9.34 13.92 -16.14
C ASP A 44 9.19 12.44 -16.55
N ALA A 45 9.75 12.05 -17.70
CA ALA A 45 9.68 10.67 -18.21
C ALA A 45 10.93 9.83 -17.91
N PHE A 46 11.86 10.36 -17.09
CA PHE A 46 13.13 9.70 -16.81
C PHE A 46 12.98 8.51 -15.85
N SER A 47 13.63 7.39 -16.16
CA SER A 47 13.59 6.18 -15.34
C SER A 47 14.63 6.23 -14.23
N LEU A 48 14.24 5.86 -13.00
CA LEU A 48 15.17 5.67 -11.88
C LEU A 48 16.08 4.44 -12.06
N GLU A 49 15.72 3.54 -12.99
CA GLU A 49 16.49 2.36 -13.36
C GLU A 49 17.51 2.63 -14.49
N ASP A 50 17.69 3.89 -14.87
CA ASP A 50 18.61 4.27 -15.94
C ASP A 50 20.09 4.03 -15.51
N PRO A 51 20.88 3.27 -16.30
CA PRO A 51 22.28 3.00 -15.96
C PRO A 51 23.17 4.24 -15.84
N GLU A 52 22.88 5.31 -16.59
CA GLU A 52 23.61 6.59 -16.49
C GLU A 52 23.34 7.23 -15.13
N PHE A 53 22.10 7.16 -14.65
CA PHE A 53 21.75 7.63 -13.32
C PHE A 53 22.44 6.81 -12.24
N HIS A 54 22.42 5.48 -12.34
CA HIS A 54 23.11 4.61 -11.39
C HIS A 54 24.61 4.92 -11.31
N ALA A 55 25.25 5.25 -12.43
CA ALA A 55 26.64 5.66 -12.44
C ALA A 55 26.87 6.99 -11.70
N VAL A 56 25.98 7.98 -11.86
CA VAL A 56 26.03 9.25 -11.12
C VAL A 56 25.88 9.02 -9.63
N LEU A 57 24.92 8.19 -9.23
CA LEU A 57 24.67 7.84 -7.82
C LEU A 57 25.87 7.13 -7.19
N ASN A 58 26.41 6.11 -7.85
CA ASN A 58 27.60 5.40 -7.38
C ASN A 58 28.81 6.33 -7.22
N ALA A 59 29.04 7.24 -8.16
CA ALA A 59 30.13 8.21 -8.06
C ALA A 59 30.00 9.15 -6.85
N GLN A 60 28.79 9.40 -6.35
CA GLN A 60 28.60 10.18 -5.13
C GLN A 60 28.90 9.38 -3.86
N LEU A 61 28.77 8.05 -3.91
CA LEU A 61 29.10 7.15 -2.80
C LEU A 61 30.60 6.84 -2.70
N ASP A 62 31.38 7.11 -3.76
CA ASP A 62 32.82 6.88 -3.76
C ASP A 62 33.51 7.59 -2.58
N GLY A 63 34.34 6.82 -1.86
CA GLY A 63 35.09 7.28 -0.70
C GLY A 63 34.32 7.27 0.63
N ILE A 64 33.05 6.87 0.64
CA ILE A 64 32.27 6.68 1.87
C ILE A 64 32.35 5.21 2.29
N ASP A 65 32.78 4.96 3.53
CA ASP A 65 32.72 3.62 4.14
C ASP A 65 31.39 3.47 4.88
N PRO A 66 30.47 2.58 4.44
CA PRO A 66 29.20 2.36 5.12
C PRO A 66 29.36 1.95 6.59
N ASN A 67 30.46 1.27 6.97
CA ASN A 67 30.67 0.80 8.33
C ASN A 67 30.96 1.92 9.34
N GLU A 68 31.44 3.06 8.86
CA GLU A 68 31.69 4.25 9.68
C GLU A 68 30.44 5.13 9.80
N CYS A 69 29.43 4.94 8.94
CA CYS A 69 28.20 5.71 8.98
C CYS A 69 27.26 5.26 10.10
N ASP A 70 26.70 6.22 10.84
CA ASP A 70 25.58 6.01 11.76
C ASP A 70 24.24 5.93 11.01
N TYR A 71 23.15 5.67 11.75
CA TYR A 71 21.82 5.56 11.17
C TYR A 71 21.40 6.84 10.41
N GLY A 72 21.58 8.01 11.02
CA GLY A 72 21.18 9.28 10.42
C GLY A 72 21.91 9.58 9.11
N GLN A 73 23.20 9.24 9.04
CA GLN A 73 24.00 9.35 7.81
C GLN A 73 23.54 8.37 6.74
N ILE A 74 23.24 7.12 7.10
CA ILE A 74 22.71 6.12 6.16
C ILE A 74 21.36 6.54 5.58
N GLU A 75 20.47 7.06 6.42
CA GLU A 75 19.17 7.59 6.03
C GLU A 75 19.32 8.77 5.07
N ALA A 76 20.16 9.75 5.43
CA ALA A 76 20.43 10.93 4.59
C ALA A 76 21.07 10.57 3.24
N LEU A 77 21.87 9.51 3.18
CA LEU A 77 22.46 8.97 1.95
C LEU A 77 21.48 8.12 1.14
N GLY A 78 20.28 7.83 1.65
CA GLY A 78 19.28 6.92 1.07
C GLY A 78 19.10 7.06 -0.45
N MET A 79 18.94 8.30 -0.92
CA MET A 79 18.77 8.61 -2.34
C MET A 79 19.92 8.04 -3.20
N LEU A 80 21.14 8.11 -2.69
CA LEU A 80 22.34 7.75 -3.44
C LEU A 80 22.53 6.24 -3.58
N TRP A 81 22.05 5.44 -2.62
CA TRP A 81 22.33 4.00 -2.64
C TRP A 81 21.11 3.12 -2.94
N GLN A 82 19.89 3.53 -2.58
CA GLN A 82 18.68 2.69 -2.66
C GLN A 82 18.31 2.26 -4.09
N TYR A 83 18.68 3.08 -5.09
CA TYR A 83 18.37 2.83 -6.50
C TYR A 83 19.53 2.20 -7.27
N THR A 84 20.66 1.91 -6.61
CA THR A 84 21.84 1.35 -7.29
C THR A 84 21.95 -0.16 -7.04
N PRO A 85 21.99 -1.00 -8.08
CA PRO A 85 22.16 -2.45 -7.90
C PRO A 85 23.47 -2.83 -7.19
N THR A 86 24.50 -2.00 -7.33
CA THR A 86 25.85 -2.24 -6.78
C THR A 86 25.98 -1.81 -5.33
N ALA A 87 25.44 -0.65 -4.93
CA ALA A 87 25.60 -0.18 -3.57
C ALA A 87 24.49 -0.71 -2.65
N LYS A 88 23.26 -0.86 -3.14
CA LYS A 88 22.10 -1.26 -2.31
C LYS A 88 22.38 -2.46 -1.39
N PRO A 89 22.95 -3.58 -1.87
CA PRO A 89 23.22 -4.73 -0.99
C PRO A 89 24.19 -4.40 0.16
N ILE A 90 25.20 -3.57 -0.09
CA ILE A 90 26.21 -3.20 0.91
C ILE A 90 25.58 -2.36 2.02
N TRP A 91 24.78 -1.36 1.63
CA TRP A 91 24.10 -0.50 2.59
C TRP A 91 23.01 -1.24 3.36
N LEU A 92 22.29 -2.18 2.73
CA LEU A 92 21.35 -3.05 3.43
C LEU A 92 22.01 -3.90 4.52
N GLU A 93 23.18 -4.49 4.24
CA GLU A 93 23.93 -5.24 5.26
C GLU A 93 24.39 -4.34 6.41
N ARG A 94 24.74 -3.08 6.13
CA ARG A 94 25.05 -2.10 7.17
C ARG A 94 23.83 -1.79 8.04
N VAL A 95 22.65 -1.56 7.45
CA VAL A 95 21.41 -1.33 8.21
C VAL A 95 21.09 -2.54 9.10
N LYS A 96 21.22 -3.77 8.58
CA LYS A 96 21.05 -4.99 9.39
C LYS A 96 22.02 -5.05 10.57
N ALA A 97 23.28 -4.64 10.37
CA ALA A 97 24.26 -4.58 11.45
C ALA A 97 23.87 -3.58 12.55
N LEU A 98 23.30 -2.41 12.18
CA LEU A 98 22.76 -1.44 13.14
C LEU A 98 21.56 -1.98 13.93
N GLY A 99 20.82 -2.96 13.38
CA GLY A 99 19.81 -3.73 14.11
C GLY A 99 20.32 -4.38 15.41
N SER A 100 21.64 -4.62 15.49
CA SER A 100 22.31 -5.16 16.67
C SER A 100 22.74 -4.08 17.69
N GLY A 101 22.52 -2.79 17.43
CA GLY A 101 22.79 -1.67 18.33
C GLY A 101 21.55 -1.05 18.99
N ASP A 102 21.71 0.18 19.49
CA ASP A 102 20.64 0.95 20.13
C ASP A 102 19.60 1.48 19.12
N ASP A 103 20.02 1.72 17.88
CA ASP A 103 19.16 2.17 16.76
C ASP A 103 18.36 1.03 16.11
N TRP A 104 18.16 -0.08 16.83
CA TRP A 104 17.58 -1.29 16.25
C TRP A 104 16.19 -1.07 15.66
N LEU A 105 15.39 -0.19 16.29
CA LEU A 105 14.02 0.08 15.86
C LEU A 105 14.01 0.86 14.55
N ASP A 106 14.83 1.89 14.46
CA ASP A 106 14.94 2.71 13.24
C ASP A 106 15.54 1.88 12.10
N ALA A 107 16.54 1.04 12.38
CA ALA A 107 17.06 0.08 11.41
C ALA A 107 15.99 -0.91 10.91
N ALA A 108 15.17 -1.46 11.82
CA ALA A 108 14.09 -2.38 11.45
C ALA A 108 13.00 -1.69 10.61
N LEU A 109 12.60 -0.47 10.98
CA LEU A 109 11.60 0.31 10.22
C LEU A 109 12.14 0.73 8.85
N MET A 110 13.43 1.06 8.75
CA MET A 110 14.07 1.37 7.47
C MET A 110 14.09 0.14 6.55
N LEU A 111 14.54 -1.02 7.04
CA LEU A 111 14.49 -2.28 6.29
C LEU A 111 13.07 -2.58 5.84
N ALA A 112 12.10 -2.34 6.70
CA ALA A 112 10.71 -2.53 6.35
C ALA A 112 10.24 -1.64 5.19
N GLY A 113 10.58 -0.35 5.21
CA GLY A 113 10.31 0.56 4.10
C GLY A 113 11.03 0.17 2.79
N MET A 114 12.04 -0.68 2.87
CA MET A 114 12.84 -1.16 1.75
C MET A 114 12.45 -2.55 1.23
N ASP A 115 11.28 -3.07 1.65
CA ASP A 115 10.78 -4.41 1.31
C ASP A 115 11.61 -5.57 1.89
N GLU A 116 12.44 -5.29 2.91
CA GLU A 116 13.22 -6.29 3.65
C GLU A 116 12.45 -6.75 4.91
N MET A 117 11.20 -7.18 4.74
CA MET A 117 10.27 -7.51 5.82
C MET A 117 10.80 -8.58 6.79
N ASP A 118 11.44 -9.62 6.27
CA ASP A 118 11.89 -10.74 7.09
C ASP A 118 13.06 -10.33 8.00
N ALA A 119 13.98 -9.50 7.49
CA ALA A 119 15.07 -8.95 8.29
C ALA A 119 14.55 -7.98 9.37
N ALA A 120 13.58 -7.12 9.03
CA ALA A 120 12.94 -6.23 9.99
C ALA A 120 12.26 -6.99 11.14
N LEU A 121 11.52 -8.05 10.81
CA LEU A 121 10.87 -8.93 11.78
C LEU A 121 11.88 -9.66 12.66
N GLU A 122 12.96 -10.19 12.08
CA GLU A 122 14.01 -10.89 12.80
C GLU A 122 14.65 -9.98 13.86
N ILE A 123 15.03 -8.74 13.47
CA ILE A 123 15.58 -7.74 14.40
C ILE A 123 14.60 -7.47 15.54
N GLY A 124 13.33 -7.18 15.24
CA GLY A 124 12.32 -6.91 16.26
C GLY A 124 12.13 -8.08 17.24
N MET A 125 12.07 -9.31 16.73
CA MET A 125 11.92 -10.52 17.56
C MET A 125 13.15 -10.73 18.47
N MET A 126 14.36 -10.54 17.96
CA MET A 126 15.59 -10.65 18.76
C MET A 126 15.66 -9.62 19.89
N ARG A 127 14.91 -8.52 19.77
CA ARG A 127 14.83 -7.44 20.77
C ARG A 127 13.72 -7.60 21.79
N GLY A 128 12.99 -8.71 21.80
CA GLY A 128 11.85 -8.93 22.70
C GLY A 128 10.50 -8.55 22.10
N GLY A 129 10.45 -8.31 20.78
CA GLY A 129 9.22 -7.98 20.07
C GLY A 129 8.60 -6.68 20.57
N PHE A 130 7.28 -6.67 20.68
CA PHE A 130 6.55 -5.44 21.02
C PHE A 130 6.92 -4.85 22.38
N THR A 131 7.31 -5.66 23.37
CA THR A 131 7.58 -5.17 24.74
C THR A 131 8.72 -4.17 24.79
N SER A 132 9.62 -4.20 23.79
CA SER A 132 10.79 -3.34 23.73
C SER A 132 10.60 -2.11 22.84
N VAL A 133 9.50 -2.04 22.09
CA VAL A 133 9.13 -0.86 21.31
C VAL A 133 8.58 0.21 22.26
N PRO A 134 9.05 1.46 22.25
CA PRO A 134 8.44 2.54 23.04
C PRO A 134 6.97 2.79 22.66
N ASP A 135 6.13 3.16 23.63
CA ASP A 135 4.68 3.33 23.42
C ASP A 135 4.37 4.36 22.31
N GLU A 136 5.14 5.45 22.27
CA GLU A 136 5.02 6.51 21.28
C GLU A 136 5.39 6.07 19.86
N ARG A 137 6.21 5.01 19.72
CA ARG A 137 6.66 4.46 18.43
C ARG A 137 5.82 3.25 17.98
N LEU A 138 4.93 2.72 18.83
CA LEU A 138 4.10 1.55 18.48
C LEU A 138 3.25 1.77 17.23
N GLY A 139 2.81 3.00 16.97
CA GLY A 139 2.03 3.34 15.77
C GLY A 139 2.78 3.04 14.46
N GLU A 140 4.10 3.20 14.44
CA GLU A 140 4.92 2.92 13.26
C GLU A 140 5.10 1.43 13.03
N VAL A 141 5.33 0.68 14.11
CA VAL A 141 5.38 -0.79 14.07
C VAL A 141 4.04 -1.37 13.62
N ILE A 142 2.92 -0.85 14.15
CA ILE A 142 1.57 -1.22 13.68
C ILE A 142 1.42 -0.97 12.17
N GLY A 143 1.92 0.17 11.68
CA GLY A 143 1.94 0.51 10.27
C GLY A 143 2.64 -0.55 9.42
N VAL A 144 3.85 -0.96 9.82
CA VAL A 144 4.62 -2.02 9.13
C VAL A 144 3.91 -3.38 9.22
N MET A 145 3.47 -3.78 10.41
CA MET A 145 2.79 -5.07 10.60
C MET A 145 1.50 -5.19 9.78
N SER A 146 0.81 -4.06 9.53
CA SER A 146 -0.42 -4.03 8.73
C SER A 146 -0.19 -4.35 7.25
N MET A 147 1.06 -4.34 6.78
CA MET A 147 1.44 -4.73 5.42
C MET A 147 1.69 -6.23 5.27
N LEU A 148 1.80 -6.96 6.38
CA LEU A 148 2.09 -8.39 6.38
C LEU A 148 0.83 -9.22 6.12
N ASP A 149 1.03 -10.40 5.53
CA ASP A 149 -0.04 -11.38 5.35
C ASP A 149 -0.46 -12.04 6.67
N ALA A 150 -1.62 -12.70 6.63
CA ALA A 150 -2.19 -13.38 7.78
C ALA A 150 -1.30 -14.49 8.36
N MET A 151 -0.47 -15.16 7.54
CA MET A 151 0.43 -16.21 8.05
C MET A 151 1.52 -15.63 8.93
N LYS A 152 2.01 -14.43 8.61
CA LYS A 152 3.04 -13.74 9.41
C LYS A 152 2.49 -13.11 10.70
N VAL A 153 1.26 -12.58 10.69
CA VAL A 153 0.70 -11.87 11.87
C VAL A 153 -0.14 -12.74 12.80
N ALA A 154 -0.75 -13.84 12.31
CA ALA A 154 -1.58 -14.71 13.16
C ALA A 154 -0.85 -15.29 14.39
N PRO A 155 0.46 -15.64 14.33
CA PRO A 155 1.20 -16.09 15.51
C PRO A 155 1.28 -15.04 16.62
N MET A 156 1.18 -13.75 16.30
CA MET A 156 1.32 -12.62 17.24
C MET A 156 -0.01 -12.12 17.80
N ARG A 157 -1.11 -12.83 17.54
CA ARG A 157 -2.47 -12.34 17.81
C ARG A 157 -2.70 -11.91 19.26
N THR A 158 -2.11 -12.63 20.21
CA THR A 158 -2.30 -12.37 21.64
C THR A 158 -1.56 -11.11 22.05
N GLU A 159 -0.32 -10.97 21.63
CA GLU A 159 0.51 -9.79 21.87
C GLU A 159 -0.08 -8.55 21.21
N LEU A 160 -0.59 -8.70 19.99
CA LEU A 160 -1.25 -7.63 19.26
C LEU A 160 -2.44 -7.09 20.05
N VAL A 161 -3.33 -7.93 20.60
CA VAL A 161 -4.47 -7.47 21.41
C VAL A 161 -4.02 -6.66 22.63
N LEU A 162 -2.92 -7.07 23.27
CA LEU A 162 -2.39 -6.39 24.47
C LEU A 162 -1.83 -5.00 24.18
N LEU A 163 -1.52 -4.67 22.92
CA LEU A 163 -1.09 -3.32 22.57
C LEU A 163 -2.16 -2.26 22.89
N ALA A 164 -3.43 -2.63 22.93
CA ALA A 164 -4.52 -1.70 23.27
C ALA A 164 -4.30 -0.99 24.61
N ASP A 165 -3.60 -1.61 25.56
CA ASP A 165 -3.34 -1.03 26.88
C ASP A 165 -2.10 -0.10 26.90
N ARG A 166 -1.41 0.04 25.76
CA ARG A 166 -0.21 0.87 25.54
C ARG A 166 -0.45 2.02 24.56
N MET A 167 -1.72 2.35 24.29
CA MET A 167 -2.05 3.45 23.39
C MET A 167 -1.54 4.78 23.93
N PRO A 168 -0.81 5.57 23.12
CA PRO A 168 -0.32 6.87 23.56
C PRO A 168 -1.46 7.88 23.70
N SER A 169 -1.21 8.97 24.41
CA SER A 169 -2.13 10.12 24.51
C SER A 169 -1.76 11.29 23.60
N ASP A 170 -0.64 11.19 22.90
CA ASP A 170 -0.16 12.20 21.96
C ASP A 170 -0.76 12.02 20.55
N SER A 171 -1.01 13.14 19.88
CA SER A 171 -1.70 13.14 18.58
C SER A 171 -0.89 12.58 17.43
N GLU A 172 0.44 12.75 17.44
CA GLU A 172 1.35 12.25 16.41
C GLU A 172 1.51 10.74 16.57
N ALA A 173 1.79 10.29 17.79
CA ALA A 173 1.95 8.87 18.11
C ALA A 173 0.67 8.05 17.85
N LEU A 174 -0.52 8.61 18.13
CA LEU A 174 -1.79 7.93 17.86
C LEU A 174 -2.10 7.80 16.36
N SER A 175 -1.51 8.61 15.50
CA SER A 175 -1.86 8.63 14.08
C SER A 175 -1.57 7.30 13.36
N GLY A 176 -0.55 6.55 13.82
CA GLY A 176 -0.22 5.23 13.29
C GLY A 176 -1.23 4.13 13.69
N TRP A 177 -2.02 4.36 14.73
CA TRP A 177 -2.96 3.38 15.26
C TRP A 177 -4.23 3.21 14.42
N VAL A 178 -4.46 4.06 13.42
CA VAL A 178 -5.62 3.92 12.51
C VAL A 178 -5.63 2.59 11.74
N GLN A 179 -4.48 1.93 11.59
CA GLN A 179 -4.37 0.60 10.96
C GLN A 179 -4.64 -0.56 11.91
N TYR A 180 -4.65 -0.30 13.21
CA TYR A 180 -4.69 -1.33 14.24
C TYR A 180 -5.92 -2.25 14.14
N PRO A 181 -7.16 -1.77 13.86
CA PRO A 181 -8.30 -2.66 13.67
C PRO A 181 -8.14 -3.64 12.51
N ALA A 182 -7.55 -3.19 11.39
CA ALA A 182 -7.29 -4.04 10.23
C ALA A 182 -6.21 -5.08 10.54
N LEU A 183 -5.15 -4.69 11.26
CA LEU A 183 -4.11 -5.61 11.71
C LEU A 183 -4.67 -6.74 12.59
N LEU A 184 -5.54 -6.40 13.56
CA LEU A 184 -6.19 -7.40 14.42
C LEU A 184 -7.08 -8.35 13.62
N GLN A 185 -7.75 -7.84 12.58
CA GLN A 185 -8.52 -8.68 11.65
C GLN A 185 -7.63 -9.66 10.90
N THR A 186 -6.52 -9.19 10.33
CA THR A 186 -5.56 -10.02 9.58
C THR A 186 -4.89 -11.07 10.49
N ALA A 187 -4.63 -10.72 11.76
CA ALA A 187 -4.17 -11.66 12.79
C ALA A 187 -5.25 -12.66 13.27
N GLY A 188 -6.48 -12.55 12.74
CA GLY A 188 -7.59 -13.45 13.00
C GLY A 188 -8.21 -13.28 14.39
N VAL A 189 -8.06 -12.13 15.06
CA VAL A 189 -8.70 -11.85 16.36
C VAL A 189 -10.22 -11.88 16.21
N ASP A 190 -10.92 -12.47 17.19
CA ASP A 190 -12.37 -12.61 17.14
C ASP A 190 -13.11 -11.27 17.17
N ASP A 191 -14.32 -11.25 16.60
CA ASP A 191 -15.12 -10.03 16.44
C ASP A 191 -15.44 -9.33 17.76
N GLY A 192 -15.66 -10.09 18.85
CA GLY A 192 -15.96 -9.52 20.17
C GLY A 192 -14.78 -8.68 20.67
N THR A 193 -13.61 -9.30 20.69
CA THR A 193 -12.36 -8.65 21.11
C THR A 193 -12.01 -7.48 20.19
N ARG A 194 -12.15 -7.63 18.86
CA ARG A 194 -11.90 -6.52 17.91
C ARG A 194 -12.80 -5.32 18.17
N LYS A 195 -14.09 -5.53 18.47
CA LYS A 195 -15.03 -4.44 18.80
C LYS A 195 -14.64 -3.71 20.08
N GLU A 196 -14.23 -4.45 21.12
CA GLU A 196 -13.77 -3.85 22.38
C GLU A 196 -12.51 -3.00 22.18
N VAL A 197 -11.51 -3.53 21.47
CA VAL A 197 -10.27 -2.81 21.18
C VAL A 197 -10.51 -1.61 20.28
N HIS A 198 -11.38 -1.73 19.27
CA HIS A 198 -11.78 -0.61 18.41
C HIS A 198 -12.43 0.52 19.22
N ALA A 199 -13.35 0.19 20.14
CA ALA A 199 -13.99 1.18 21.00
C ALA A 199 -12.96 1.92 21.86
N LYS A 200 -12.02 1.18 22.50
CA LYS A 200 -10.91 1.79 23.25
C LYS A 200 -10.10 2.76 22.39
N LEU A 201 -9.77 2.38 21.16
CA LEU A 201 -8.99 3.22 20.23
C LEU A 201 -9.73 4.52 19.88
N VAL A 202 -11.00 4.41 19.51
CA VAL A 202 -11.81 5.58 19.15
C VAL A 202 -11.98 6.53 20.34
N ASP A 203 -12.22 5.98 21.54
CA ASP A 203 -12.34 6.78 22.77
C ASP A 203 -11.04 7.50 23.10
N GLN A 204 -9.90 6.80 22.98
CA GLN A 204 -8.58 7.40 23.19
C GLN A 204 -8.30 8.53 22.19
N MET A 205 -8.57 8.31 20.89
CA MET A 205 -8.40 9.35 19.87
C MET A 205 -9.31 10.55 20.11
N LYS A 206 -10.57 10.34 20.52
CA LYS A 206 -11.50 11.42 20.88
C LYS A 206 -11.01 12.22 22.09
N ALA A 207 -10.52 11.53 23.12
CA ALA A 207 -9.94 12.19 24.30
C ALA A 207 -8.72 13.04 23.93
N THR A 208 -7.82 12.53 23.09
CA THR A 208 -6.65 13.29 22.60
C THR A 208 -7.07 14.49 21.74
N VAL A 209 -8.04 14.33 20.84
CA VAL A 209 -8.59 15.46 20.05
C VAL A 209 -9.18 16.54 20.96
N ALA A 210 -9.91 16.15 22.01
CA ALA A 210 -10.50 17.10 22.94
C ALA A 210 -9.44 17.89 23.72
N ALA A 211 -8.30 17.27 24.05
CA ALA A 211 -7.19 17.89 24.78
C ALA A 211 -6.22 18.68 23.87
N ALA A 212 -6.16 18.36 22.57
CA ALA A 212 -5.20 18.97 21.64
C ALA A 212 -5.63 20.38 21.18
N PRO A 213 -4.68 21.32 20.97
CA PRO A 213 -4.97 22.60 20.35
C PRO A 213 -5.41 22.44 18.89
N GLU A 214 -6.09 23.46 18.35
CA GLU A 214 -6.38 23.53 16.92
C GLU A 214 -5.08 23.47 16.10
N GLY A 215 -5.05 22.61 15.08
CA GLY A 215 -3.83 22.36 14.31
C GLY A 215 -3.92 21.11 13.44
N ARG A 216 -2.89 20.90 12.63
CA ARG A 216 -2.84 19.80 11.66
C ARG A 216 -2.97 18.42 12.32
N GLY A 217 -2.34 18.21 13.49
CA GLY A 217 -2.41 16.95 14.23
C GLY A 217 -3.84 16.62 14.68
N ARG A 218 -4.55 17.60 15.26
CA ARG A 218 -5.95 17.48 15.67
C ARG A 218 -6.87 17.19 14.49
N ALA A 219 -6.74 17.95 13.39
CA ALA A 219 -7.54 17.72 12.18
C ALA A 219 -7.29 16.32 11.58
N ARG A 220 -6.04 15.85 11.58
CA ARG A 220 -5.68 14.50 11.13
C ARG A 220 -6.37 13.42 11.97
N LEU A 221 -6.34 13.54 13.30
CA LEU A 221 -7.03 12.58 14.17
C LEU A 221 -8.56 12.62 13.99
N GLN A 222 -9.16 13.81 13.79
CA GLN A 222 -10.59 13.91 13.51
C GLN A 222 -10.97 13.15 12.23
N SER A 223 -10.20 13.27 11.16
CA SER A 223 -10.41 12.49 9.94
C SER A 223 -10.23 10.98 10.17
N MET A 224 -9.29 10.58 11.01
CA MET A 224 -9.10 9.17 11.37
C MET A 224 -10.26 8.61 12.20
N ILE A 225 -10.78 9.39 13.16
CA ILE A 225 -11.98 9.02 13.92
C ILE A 225 -13.17 8.87 12.98
N ALA A 226 -13.38 9.82 12.06
CA ALA A 226 -14.45 9.74 11.08
C ALA A 226 -14.34 8.45 10.22
N PHE A 227 -13.13 8.07 9.81
CA PHE A 227 -12.90 6.78 9.14
C PHE A 227 -13.18 5.58 10.05
N LEU A 228 -12.69 5.58 11.28
CA LEU A 228 -12.91 4.47 12.23
C LEU A 228 -14.41 4.29 12.53
N GLU A 229 -15.19 5.36 12.46
CA GLU A 229 -16.65 5.36 12.60
C GLU A 229 -17.40 4.95 11.32
N THR A 230 -16.72 4.55 10.24
CA THR A 230 -17.38 3.93 9.08
C THR A 230 -17.55 2.41 9.26
N PRO A 231 -18.41 1.75 8.47
CA PRO A 231 -18.49 0.27 8.47
C PRO A 231 -17.14 -0.40 8.23
N ALA A 232 -16.33 0.10 7.28
CA ALA A 232 -14.99 -0.41 7.05
C ALA A 232 -14.06 -0.20 8.26
N GLY A 233 -14.06 1.00 8.85
CA GLY A 233 -13.23 1.32 10.02
C GLY A 233 -13.54 0.46 11.23
N ARG A 234 -14.82 0.12 11.45
CA ARG A 234 -15.27 -0.80 12.52
C ARG A 234 -14.98 -2.27 12.23
N GLY A 235 -14.54 -2.62 11.03
CA GLY A 235 -14.47 -4.02 10.59
C GLY A 235 -15.84 -4.67 10.42
N GLU A 236 -16.89 -3.86 10.25
CA GLU A 236 -18.29 -4.25 10.06
C GLU A 236 -18.73 -4.09 8.60
N LEU A 237 -17.80 -4.23 7.66
CA LEU A 237 -18.11 -4.20 6.23
C LEU A 237 -18.45 -5.61 5.73
N ILE A 238 -17.58 -6.59 5.99
CA ILE A 238 -17.74 -7.97 5.51
C ILE A 238 -18.86 -8.67 6.27
N GLY A 239 -19.84 -9.20 5.54
CA GLY A 239 -21.04 -9.85 6.08
C GLY A 239 -22.18 -8.90 6.44
N PHE A 240 -21.99 -7.59 6.27
CA PHE A 240 -22.99 -6.57 6.54
C PHE A 240 -23.58 -6.02 5.22
N PRO A 241 -24.76 -5.36 5.26
CA PRO A 241 -25.28 -4.66 4.10
C PRO A 241 -24.24 -3.71 3.49
N ALA A 242 -24.14 -3.68 2.17
CA ALA A 242 -23.26 -2.75 1.47
C ALA A 242 -23.59 -1.30 1.86
N PRO A 243 -22.56 -0.45 2.10
CA PRO A 243 -22.78 0.98 2.29
C PRO A 243 -23.62 1.58 1.15
N GLU A 244 -24.52 2.49 1.49
CA GLU A 244 -25.42 3.09 0.51
C GLU A 244 -24.64 3.94 -0.50
N ILE A 245 -24.82 3.64 -1.78
CA ILE A 245 -24.33 4.46 -2.88
C ILE A 245 -25.49 4.79 -3.81
N GLU A 246 -25.62 6.08 -4.12
CA GLU A 246 -26.61 6.63 -5.04
C GLU A 246 -25.98 6.73 -6.42
N PHE A 247 -26.51 5.98 -7.39
CA PHE A 247 -26.08 6.06 -8.78
C PHE A 247 -26.80 7.21 -9.48
N THR A 248 -26.03 8.09 -10.09
CA THR A 248 -26.53 9.28 -10.80
C THR A 248 -26.56 9.08 -12.32
N TRP A 249 -25.83 8.10 -12.83
CA TRP A 249 -25.80 7.76 -14.25
C TRP A 249 -25.30 6.32 -14.49
N ASN A 250 -25.75 5.70 -15.59
CA ASN A 250 -25.34 4.38 -16.05
C ASN A 250 -25.05 4.41 -17.57
N SER A 251 -23.91 3.85 -17.99
CA SER A 251 -23.45 3.87 -19.39
C SER A 251 -24.31 3.10 -20.37
N ASP A 252 -25.05 2.11 -19.88
CA ASP A 252 -25.84 1.19 -20.69
C ASP A 252 -27.34 1.54 -20.63
N GLY A 253 -27.67 2.66 -19.95
CA GLY A 253 -29.02 3.21 -19.89
C GLY A 253 -29.96 2.49 -18.93
N HIS A 254 -29.44 1.58 -18.09
CA HIS A 254 -30.26 0.94 -17.05
C HIS A 254 -30.71 1.96 -16.00
N GLU A 255 -31.96 1.85 -15.55
CA GLU A 255 -32.52 2.66 -14.45
C GLU A 255 -32.08 2.12 -13.08
N TRP A 256 -30.77 2.02 -12.87
CA TRP A 256 -30.18 1.64 -11.59
C TRP A 256 -29.88 2.88 -10.76
N ASN A 257 -30.39 2.93 -9.54
CA ASN A 257 -30.21 4.07 -8.62
C ASN A 257 -29.41 3.73 -7.35
N CYS A 258 -29.26 2.45 -6.99
CA CYS A 258 -28.45 1.98 -5.86
C CYS A 258 -28.21 0.47 -5.92
N PHE A 259 -27.45 -0.09 -4.98
CA PHE A 259 -27.22 -1.55 -4.93
C PHE A 259 -28.47 -2.40 -4.73
N ASN A 260 -29.54 -1.87 -4.14
CA ASN A 260 -30.76 -2.66 -3.88
C ASN A 260 -31.44 -3.12 -5.18
N CYS A 261 -31.30 -2.36 -6.28
CA CYS A 261 -31.84 -2.76 -7.59
C CYS A 261 -31.06 -3.91 -8.26
N LEU A 262 -29.90 -4.29 -7.70
CA LEU A 262 -29.01 -5.34 -8.21
C LEU A 262 -29.10 -6.65 -7.40
N ARG A 263 -29.95 -6.70 -6.37
CA ARG A 263 -30.15 -7.89 -5.54
C ARG A 263 -30.63 -9.08 -6.38
N GLY A 264 -30.22 -10.27 -5.94
CA GLY A 264 -30.43 -11.52 -6.67
C GLY A 264 -29.23 -11.92 -7.55
N SER A 265 -28.31 -11.00 -7.84
CA SER A 265 -27.05 -11.28 -8.52
C SER A 265 -25.85 -11.09 -7.59
N VAL A 266 -24.75 -11.78 -7.85
CA VAL A 266 -23.45 -11.38 -7.29
C VAL A 266 -23.00 -10.11 -8.00
N VAL A 267 -22.61 -9.07 -7.28
CA VAL A 267 -22.15 -7.81 -7.87
C VAL A 267 -20.66 -7.63 -7.62
N VAL A 268 -19.86 -7.58 -8.68
CA VAL A 268 -18.43 -7.26 -8.63
C VAL A 268 -18.29 -5.76 -8.90
N LEU A 269 -18.01 -5.00 -7.84
CA LEU A 269 -17.84 -3.56 -7.86
C LEU A 269 -16.38 -3.22 -8.04
N ASP A 270 -16.03 -2.56 -9.14
CA ASP A 270 -14.68 -2.05 -9.40
C ASP A 270 -14.66 -0.53 -9.26
N PHE A 271 -14.07 -0.03 -8.18
CA PHE A 271 -13.89 1.40 -7.93
C PHE A 271 -12.67 1.90 -8.70
N TRP A 272 -12.90 2.81 -9.64
CA TRP A 272 -11.88 3.20 -10.62
C TRP A 272 -12.06 4.65 -11.11
N ALA A 273 -11.08 5.15 -11.85
CA ALA A 273 -11.17 6.43 -12.54
C ALA A 273 -10.36 6.42 -13.85
N THR A 274 -10.73 7.28 -14.80
CA THR A 274 -10.09 7.33 -16.14
C THR A 274 -8.63 7.76 -16.10
N TRP A 275 -8.23 8.53 -15.08
CA TRP A 275 -6.85 8.96 -14.86
C TRP A 275 -6.00 7.93 -14.10
N CYS A 276 -6.62 6.86 -13.57
CA CYS A 276 -5.93 5.85 -12.78
C CYS A 276 -5.23 4.83 -13.70
N GLY A 277 -3.94 5.01 -13.92
CA GLY A 277 -3.12 4.12 -14.76
C GLY A 277 -3.25 2.63 -14.41
N PRO A 278 -3.09 2.22 -13.13
CA PRO A 278 -3.26 0.82 -12.73
C PRO A 278 -4.68 0.27 -12.97
N CYS A 279 -5.72 1.09 -12.79
CA CYS A 279 -7.09 0.71 -13.09
C CYS A 279 -7.26 0.39 -14.58
N VAL A 280 -6.79 1.32 -15.43
CA VAL A 280 -6.85 1.18 -16.90
C VAL A 280 -6.06 -0.04 -17.38
N GLY A 281 -4.90 -0.30 -16.78
CA GLY A 281 -4.09 -1.49 -17.07
C GLY A 281 -4.79 -2.82 -16.76
N SER A 282 -5.80 -2.82 -15.88
CA SER A 282 -6.53 -4.03 -15.47
C SER A 282 -7.77 -4.37 -16.30
N PHE A 283 -8.16 -3.52 -17.25
CA PHE A 283 -9.35 -3.75 -18.07
C PHE A 283 -9.34 -5.08 -18.85
N PRO A 284 -8.20 -5.57 -19.39
CA PRO A 284 -8.16 -6.91 -19.98
C PRO A 284 -8.57 -8.02 -18.99
N ASP A 285 -8.08 -7.97 -17.74
CA ASP A 285 -8.42 -8.96 -16.71
C ASP A 285 -9.91 -8.93 -16.34
N VAL A 286 -10.49 -7.72 -16.25
CA VAL A 286 -11.92 -7.54 -16.00
C VAL A 286 -12.75 -8.07 -17.16
N ARG A 287 -12.35 -7.81 -18.41
CA ARG A 287 -13.02 -8.34 -19.61
C ARG A 287 -13.05 -9.86 -19.60
N GLU A 288 -11.93 -10.50 -19.30
CA GLU A 288 -11.87 -11.97 -19.22
C GLU A 288 -12.80 -12.54 -18.13
N LEU A 289 -12.96 -11.83 -17.01
CA LEU A 289 -13.90 -12.24 -15.95
C LEU A 289 -15.36 -12.04 -16.38
N VAL A 290 -15.67 -10.94 -17.05
CA VAL A 290 -17.01 -10.67 -17.62
C VAL A 290 -17.38 -11.78 -18.60
N GLU A 291 -16.48 -12.13 -19.52
CA GLU A 291 -16.69 -13.23 -20.48
C GLU A 291 -16.84 -14.59 -19.79
N TYR A 292 -16.06 -14.85 -18.73
CA TYR A 292 -16.12 -16.11 -17.99
C TYR A 292 -17.48 -16.35 -17.31
N PHE A 293 -18.07 -15.27 -16.80
CA PHE A 293 -19.35 -15.29 -16.10
C PHE A 293 -20.53 -14.91 -16.99
N ASP A 294 -20.35 -14.83 -18.31
CA ASP A 294 -21.44 -14.59 -19.24
C ASP A 294 -22.53 -15.68 -19.11
N GLY A 295 -23.79 -15.25 -19.06
CA GLY A 295 -24.93 -16.12 -18.84
C GLY A 295 -25.17 -16.60 -17.40
N TYR A 296 -24.42 -16.09 -16.41
CA TYR A 296 -24.64 -16.34 -14.98
C TYR A 296 -25.15 -15.09 -14.26
N ASP A 297 -25.71 -15.27 -13.06
CA ASP A 297 -26.26 -14.18 -12.24
C ASP A 297 -25.14 -13.36 -11.54
N VAL A 298 -24.26 -12.77 -12.36
CA VAL A 298 -23.12 -11.95 -11.94
C VAL A 298 -23.10 -10.64 -12.72
N ILE A 299 -23.00 -9.53 -12.01
CA ILE A 299 -22.92 -8.18 -12.59
C ILE A 299 -21.55 -7.60 -12.27
N PHE A 300 -20.75 -7.34 -13.29
CA PHE A 300 -19.53 -6.52 -13.16
C PHE A 300 -19.91 -5.06 -13.36
N LEU A 301 -19.48 -4.20 -12.43
CA LEU A 301 -19.90 -2.80 -12.41
C LEU A 301 -18.68 -1.90 -12.14
N GLY A 302 -18.32 -1.09 -13.13
CA GLY A 302 -17.30 -0.06 -12.94
C GLY A 302 -17.91 1.15 -12.26
N LEU A 303 -17.51 1.46 -11.03
CA LEU A 303 -18.03 2.56 -10.23
C LEU A 303 -17.02 3.69 -10.14
N THR A 304 -17.43 4.90 -10.56
CA THR A 304 -16.65 6.13 -10.41
C THR A 304 -17.52 7.24 -9.81
N SER A 305 -16.92 8.35 -9.40
CA SER A 305 -17.60 9.63 -9.13
C SER A 305 -17.33 10.63 -10.26
N PRO A 306 -18.15 11.69 -10.41
CA PRO A 306 -17.87 12.78 -11.34
C PRO A 306 -16.52 13.44 -11.06
N GLN A 307 -15.68 13.55 -12.09
CA GLN A 307 -14.32 14.11 -12.06
C GLN A 307 -14.21 15.44 -12.83
N LYS A 308 -15.28 15.84 -13.53
CA LYS A 308 -15.34 17.01 -14.44
C LYS A 308 -14.36 16.93 -15.62
N ARG A 309 -13.78 15.75 -15.86
CA ARG A 309 -12.84 15.48 -16.94
C ARG A 309 -12.76 13.98 -17.20
N VAL A 310 -12.41 13.62 -18.43
CA VAL A 310 -12.10 12.25 -18.82
C VAL A 310 -10.68 12.20 -19.39
N SER A 311 -9.86 11.29 -18.88
CA SER A 311 -8.47 11.12 -19.33
C SER A 311 -8.37 10.01 -20.36
N PHE A 312 -8.25 10.37 -21.64
CA PHE A 312 -8.04 9.42 -22.72
C PHE A 312 -6.56 9.10 -22.90
N GLY A 313 -6.26 7.92 -23.45
CA GLY A 313 -4.91 7.57 -23.88
C GLY A 313 -4.50 8.27 -25.19
N GLY A 314 -3.21 8.19 -25.52
CA GLY A 314 -2.64 8.76 -26.74
C GLY A 314 -2.75 10.29 -26.81
N ASP A 315 -2.84 10.83 -28.03
CA ASP A 315 -2.80 12.28 -28.28
C ASP A 315 -4.03 13.04 -27.77
N ARG A 316 -5.11 12.34 -27.41
CA ARG A 316 -6.35 12.97 -26.93
C ARG A 316 -6.20 13.54 -25.52
N GLY A 317 -5.37 12.93 -24.68
CA GLY A 317 -5.08 13.41 -23.33
C GLY A 317 -6.31 13.66 -22.45
N GLN A 318 -6.21 14.62 -21.53
CA GLN A 318 -7.30 14.99 -20.63
C GLN A 318 -8.28 15.96 -21.31
N VAL A 319 -9.56 15.59 -21.32
CA VAL A 319 -10.65 16.42 -21.84
C VAL A 319 -11.53 16.86 -20.67
N ALA A 320 -11.64 18.18 -20.46
CA ALA A 320 -12.54 18.74 -19.47
C ALA A 320 -13.99 18.68 -19.95
N ALA A 321 -14.93 18.41 -19.04
CA ALA A 321 -16.36 18.50 -19.30
C ALA A 321 -16.92 19.83 -18.77
N ALA A 322 -17.76 20.50 -19.54
CA ALA A 322 -18.42 21.74 -19.12
C ALA A 322 -19.51 21.47 -18.07
N ASP A 323 -20.18 20.32 -18.15
CA ASP A 323 -21.18 19.88 -17.19
C ASP A 323 -21.22 18.35 -17.05
N PHE A 324 -22.10 17.87 -16.16
CA PHE A 324 -22.25 16.44 -15.88
C PHE A 324 -22.74 15.63 -17.09
N ALA A 325 -23.61 16.21 -17.92
CA ALA A 325 -24.14 15.51 -19.09
C ALA A 325 -23.05 15.31 -20.15
N GLU A 326 -22.20 16.32 -20.35
CA GLU A 326 -21.02 16.20 -21.20
C GLU A 326 -20.02 15.17 -20.64
N GLU A 327 -19.81 15.14 -19.33
CA GLU A 327 -18.93 14.14 -18.71
C GLU A 327 -19.45 12.71 -18.93
N CYS A 328 -20.76 12.49 -18.80
CA CYS A 328 -21.39 11.21 -19.10
C CYS A 328 -21.23 10.80 -20.58
N ALA A 329 -21.35 11.77 -21.50
CA ALA A 329 -21.13 11.53 -22.92
C ALA A 329 -19.67 11.15 -23.21
N LEU A 330 -18.71 11.88 -22.64
CA LEU A 330 -17.28 11.57 -22.75
C LEU A 330 -16.95 10.20 -22.13
N MET A 331 -17.58 9.83 -21.02
CA MET A 331 -17.41 8.51 -20.40
C MET A 331 -17.94 7.40 -21.30
N THR A 332 -19.04 7.63 -22.01
CA THR A 332 -19.58 6.68 -23.01
C THR A 332 -18.61 6.47 -24.16
N GLU A 333 -17.96 7.54 -24.64
CA GLU A 333 -16.90 7.44 -25.64
C GLU A 333 -15.68 6.70 -25.10
N TYR A 334 -15.27 7.01 -23.86
CA TYR A 334 -14.14 6.39 -23.20
C TYR A 334 -14.33 4.88 -23.09
N LYS A 335 -15.49 4.44 -22.59
CA LYS A 335 -15.91 3.03 -22.49
C LYS A 335 -15.69 2.30 -23.82
N LYS A 336 -16.14 2.89 -24.92
CA LYS A 336 -15.97 2.33 -26.28
C LYS A 336 -14.51 2.29 -26.70
N SER A 337 -13.77 3.36 -26.47
CA SER A 337 -12.35 3.45 -26.87
C SER A 337 -11.45 2.46 -26.12
N MET A 338 -11.85 2.09 -24.90
CA MET A 338 -11.11 1.16 -24.04
C MET A 338 -11.65 -0.28 -24.10
N ASP A 339 -12.64 -0.53 -24.96
CA ASP A 339 -13.30 -1.84 -25.11
C ASP A 339 -13.76 -2.41 -23.76
N MET A 340 -14.38 -1.55 -22.96
CA MET A 340 -14.99 -1.94 -21.68
C MET A 340 -16.37 -2.54 -21.95
N THR A 341 -16.51 -3.84 -21.67
CA THR A 341 -17.70 -4.63 -22.00
C THR A 341 -18.73 -4.71 -20.86
N TRP A 342 -18.43 -4.10 -19.71
CA TRP A 342 -19.31 -4.04 -18.53
C TRP A 342 -19.88 -2.62 -18.33
N PRO A 343 -21.03 -2.48 -17.65
CA PRO A 343 -21.62 -1.18 -17.34
C PRO A 343 -20.72 -0.35 -16.43
N ILE A 344 -20.70 0.97 -16.69
CA ILE A 344 -20.10 1.97 -15.82
C ILE A 344 -21.23 2.75 -15.15
N VAL A 345 -21.12 2.99 -13.84
CA VAL A 345 -21.99 3.90 -13.10
C VAL A 345 -21.19 5.05 -12.52
N MET A 346 -21.78 6.25 -12.59
CA MET A 346 -21.34 7.38 -11.79
C MET A 346 -22.17 7.42 -10.51
N SER A 347 -21.50 7.66 -9.39
CA SER A 347 -22.11 7.79 -8.08
C SER A 347 -22.04 9.22 -7.56
N LYS A 348 -22.95 9.55 -6.65
CA LYS A 348 -22.93 10.82 -5.93
C LYS A 348 -21.82 10.87 -4.88
N GLN A 349 -21.56 9.73 -4.24
CA GLN A 349 -20.44 9.54 -3.33
C GLN A 349 -19.13 9.55 -4.11
N ASP A 350 -18.02 9.90 -3.43
CA ASP A 350 -16.71 9.87 -4.06
C ASP A 350 -16.23 8.44 -4.30
N VAL A 351 -15.44 8.22 -5.37
CA VAL A 351 -14.83 6.92 -5.65
C VAL A 351 -13.90 6.46 -4.53
N PHE A 352 -13.27 7.36 -3.80
CA PHE A 352 -12.52 7.09 -2.57
C PHE A 352 -13.46 6.97 -1.36
N ASN A 353 -14.47 6.10 -1.48
CA ASN A 353 -15.52 5.95 -0.48
C ASN A 353 -14.95 5.34 0.84
N PRO A 354 -14.97 6.09 1.96
CA PRO A 354 -14.41 5.61 3.22
C PRO A 354 -15.27 4.53 3.91
N ASP A 355 -16.55 4.39 3.56
CA ASP A 355 -17.41 3.33 4.07
C ASP A 355 -17.04 1.96 3.52
N PHE A 356 -16.50 1.92 2.30
CA PHE A 356 -15.84 0.73 1.72
C PHE A 356 -14.35 0.63 2.12
N GLY A 357 -13.83 1.61 2.86
CA GLY A 357 -12.44 1.68 3.29
C GLY A 357 -11.44 1.96 2.17
N ILE A 358 -11.88 2.64 1.11
CA ILE A 358 -11.08 2.88 -0.09
C ILE A 358 -10.10 4.01 0.20
N ARG A 359 -8.80 3.69 0.13
CA ARG A 359 -7.69 4.66 0.27
C ARG A 359 -6.86 4.81 -0.99
N GLY A 360 -7.12 3.96 -1.97
CA GLY A 360 -6.46 3.91 -3.26
C GLY A 360 -7.35 3.16 -4.24
N ILE A 361 -7.17 3.44 -5.52
CA ILE A 361 -7.80 2.70 -6.62
C ILE A 361 -6.72 2.09 -7.52
N PRO A 362 -6.97 0.94 -8.15
CA PRO A 362 -8.25 0.23 -8.19
C PRO A 362 -8.58 -0.48 -6.87
N HIS A 363 -9.87 -0.63 -6.58
CA HIS A 363 -10.35 -1.34 -5.41
C HIS A 363 -11.60 -2.13 -5.78
N VAL A 364 -11.59 -3.44 -5.55
CA VAL A 364 -12.73 -4.32 -5.85
C VAL A 364 -13.41 -4.80 -4.58
N ALA A 365 -14.73 -4.63 -4.55
CA ALA A 365 -15.63 -5.25 -3.58
C ALA A 365 -16.58 -6.22 -4.29
N ILE A 366 -16.96 -7.30 -3.62
CA ILE A 366 -17.92 -8.27 -4.17
C ILE A 366 -19.11 -8.35 -3.21
N LEU A 367 -20.29 -8.04 -3.73
CA LEU A 367 -21.54 -8.16 -3.00
C LEU A 367 -22.18 -9.52 -3.27
N ALA A 368 -22.70 -10.13 -2.21
CA ALA A 368 -23.53 -11.32 -2.32
C ALA A 368 -24.94 -10.96 -2.85
N PRO A 369 -25.72 -11.95 -3.34
CA PRO A 369 -27.06 -11.71 -3.87
C PRO A 369 -28.07 -11.06 -2.91
N ASP A 370 -27.85 -11.16 -1.60
CA ASP A 370 -28.66 -10.50 -0.57
C ASP A 370 -28.29 -9.02 -0.34
N GLY A 371 -27.27 -8.52 -1.03
CA GLY A 371 -26.75 -7.16 -0.91
C GLY A 371 -25.76 -6.94 0.23
N THR A 372 -25.25 -8.02 0.86
CA THR A 372 -24.16 -7.92 1.84
C THR A 372 -22.79 -7.90 1.15
N VAL A 373 -21.80 -7.22 1.73
CA VAL A 373 -20.42 -7.26 1.23
C VAL A 373 -19.78 -8.59 1.61
N ALA A 374 -19.46 -9.43 0.64
CA ALA A 374 -18.81 -10.71 0.88
C ALA A 374 -17.28 -10.60 0.89
N TYR A 375 -16.72 -9.75 0.03
CA TYR A 375 -15.29 -9.52 -0.09
C TYR A 375 -15.01 -8.04 -0.38
N ASN A 376 -13.87 -7.53 0.08
CA ASN A 376 -13.45 -6.14 -0.10
C ASN A 376 -11.92 -6.05 -0.22
N GLY A 377 -11.40 -4.98 -0.82
CA GLY A 377 -9.95 -4.74 -0.91
C GLY A 377 -9.24 -5.66 -1.90
N LEU A 378 -9.95 -6.17 -2.91
CA LEU A 378 -9.34 -6.97 -3.97
C LEU A 378 -8.76 -6.06 -5.06
N HIS A 379 -7.79 -6.56 -5.82
CA HIS A 379 -7.28 -5.91 -7.02
C HIS A 379 -7.89 -6.57 -8.28
N PRO A 380 -8.35 -5.79 -9.28
CA PRO A 380 -8.94 -6.33 -10.50
C PRO A 380 -7.95 -7.26 -11.25
N ALA A 381 -6.71 -6.81 -11.46
CA ALA A 381 -5.63 -7.62 -12.03
C ALA A 381 -4.97 -8.64 -11.07
N GLY A 382 -5.49 -8.77 -9.84
CA GLY A 382 -4.95 -9.73 -8.85
C GLY A 382 -5.32 -11.18 -9.18
N ASP A 383 -5.19 -12.09 -8.21
CA ASP A 383 -5.51 -13.52 -8.35
C ASP A 383 -6.89 -13.77 -9.02
N LYS A 384 -6.86 -14.21 -10.28
CA LYS A 384 -8.07 -14.47 -11.08
C LYS A 384 -8.79 -15.73 -10.60
N ALA A 385 -8.05 -16.79 -10.29
CA ALA A 385 -8.62 -18.05 -9.83
C ALA A 385 -9.33 -17.87 -8.49
N GLY A 386 -8.69 -17.17 -7.54
CA GLY A 386 -9.31 -16.83 -6.27
C GLY A 386 -10.57 -15.98 -6.42
N LYS A 387 -10.62 -15.03 -7.35
CA LYS A 387 -11.85 -14.26 -7.65
C LYS A 387 -12.97 -15.16 -8.19
N ILE A 388 -12.66 -16.07 -9.12
CA ILE A 388 -13.63 -17.03 -9.65
C ILE A 388 -14.19 -17.93 -8.54
N ASP A 389 -13.32 -18.49 -7.69
CA ASP A 389 -13.73 -19.34 -6.57
C ASP A 389 -14.61 -18.60 -5.57
N LYS A 390 -14.30 -17.33 -5.28
CA LYS A 390 -15.11 -16.45 -4.42
C LYS A 390 -16.51 -16.22 -5.00
N ILE A 391 -16.61 -15.86 -6.28
CA ILE A 391 -17.89 -15.60 -6.97
C ILE A 391 -18.71 -16.90 -7.06
N ASN A 392 -18.10 -18.00 -7.50
CA ASN A 392 -18.75 -19.32 -7.56
C ASN A 392 -19.27 -19.77 -6.19
N GLY A 393 -18.51 -19.52 -5.13
CA GLY A 393 -18.93 -19.82 -3.76
C GLY A 393 -20.20 -19.06 -3.36
N LEU A 394 -20.33 -17.79 -3.75
CA LEU A 394 -21.51 -16.97 -3.49
C LEU A 394 -22.72 -17.44 -4.32
N LEU A 395 -22.54 -17.69 -5.61
CA LEU A 395 -23.57 -18.24 -6.48
C LEU A 395 -24.12 -19.57 -5.92
N LYS A 396 -23.21 -20.49 -5.58
CA LYS A 396 -23.56 -21.78 -4.98
C LYS A 396 -24.30 -21.63 -3.65
N LYS A 397 -23.84 -20.74 -2.76
CA LYS A 397 -24.49 -20.48 -1.47
C LYS A 397 -25.92 -19.93 -1.65
N ALA A 398 -26.15 -19.16 -2.72
CA ALA A 398 -27.47 -18.63 -3.08
C ALA A 398 -28.33 -19.61 -3.91
N GLY A 399 -27.82 -20.79 -4.26
CA GLY A 399 -28.53 -21.75 -5.11
C GLY A 399 -28.62 -21.35 -6.58
N LEU A 400 -27.75 -20.43 -7.02
CA LEU A 400 -27.66 -19.94 -8.40
C LEU A 400 -26.71 -20.82 -9.23
N LYS A 401 -26.88 -20.78 -10.55
CA LYS A 401 -25.97 -21.47 -11.48
C LYS A 401 -24.59 -20.83 -11.40
N HIS A 402 -23.54 -21.63 -11.55
CA HIS A 402 -22.17 -21.16 -11.61
C HIS A 402 -21.38 -21.92 -12.68
N PRO A 403 -20.38 -21.29 -13.31
CA PRO A 403 -19.44 -21.98 -14.19
C PRO A 403 -18.58 -22.97 -13.39
N PRO A 404 -17.93 -23.95 -14.04
CA PRO A 404 -16.92 -24.77 -13.38
C PRO A 404 -15.81 -23.89 -12.79
N SER A 405 -15.04 -24.40 -11.84
CA SER A 405 -13.79 -23.75 -11.42
C SER A 405 -12.71 -23.88 -12.51
N LEU A 406 -11.70 -23.01 -12.48
CA LEU A 406 -10.58 -23.12 -13.43
C LEU A 406 -9.87 -24.48 -13.31
N LYS A 407 -9.68 -24.98 -12.08
CA LYS A 407 -9.08 -26.30 -11.82
C LYS A 407 -9.90 -27.45 -12.43
N GLU A 408 -11.23 -27.39 -12.32
CA GLU A 408 -12.13 -28.36 -12.96
C GLU A 408 -12.09 -28.26 -14.49
N SER A 409 -11.99 -27.04 -15.03
CA SER A 409 -11.89 -26.81 -16.48
C SER A 409 -10.59 -27.36 -17.08
N GLU A 410 -9.48 -27.29 -16.35
CA GLU A 410 -8.19 -27.84 -16.77
C GLU A 410 -8.15 -29.37 -16.67
N ALA A 411 -8.81 -29.95 -15.67
CA ALA A 411 -8.96 -31.40 -15.53
C ALA A 411 -9.81 -31.98 -16.68
N ASN A 412 -10.91 -31.30 -17.04
CA ASN A 412 -11.79 -31.72 -18.15
C ASN A 412 -11.16 -31.55 -19.55
N LYS A 413 -10.09 -30.76 -19.70
CA LYS A 413 -9.33 -30.66 -20.97
C LYS A 413 -8.26 -31.75 -21.12
N LYS A 414 -7.92 -32.45 -20.03
CA LYS A 414 -6.87 -33.50 -20.01
C LYS A 414 -7.43 -34.93 -20.00
N GLY A 415 -8.74 -35.10 -19.84
CA GLY A 415 -9.46 -36.38 -19.99
C GLY A 415 -10.28 -36.37 -21.27
#